data_AF-A0A7W7VG85-F1
#
_entry.id   AF-A0A7W7VG85-F1
#
_cell.length_a   1.000
_cell.length_b   1.000
_cell.length_c   1.000
_cell.angle_alpha   90.00
_cell.angle_beta   90.00
_cell.angle_gamma   90.00
#
_symmetry.space_group_name_H-M   'P 1'
#
loop_
_entity.id
_entity.type
_entity.pdbx_description
1 polymer ?
#
loop_
_entity_poly.entity_id
_entity_poly.type
_entity_poly.pdbx_seq_one_letter_code
_entity_poly.pdbx_strand_id
1 'polypeptide(L)'
;MSDRDGDREIVITREFAASRQRVFDAHTKPDLLRRWFGPHGWRLVVCEVDLRPGGTWHYVLHGPDGERMALHGTYLEIDPPRRLVMAERNPDCHARADHESVITIELTGHTRLTHTATFPTPEIRDAVRESGMALGVGQGFDRLTTELEQTMDFTIEMIPVPVTDVDRAKEFYADRLGFPVDVDHEAGDFRFVQLTPPGSGCSIGFGRGVSAMKPGELKGIQFVVEDVQKAREELVGRGVDATPVYHFEEGKQVDGPGDTWNSFVSFDDPDGNHWVLQERPKQS
;
A
#
# COMPACT_ATOMS: atom_id res chain seq x y z
N MET A 1 17.85 -0.71 -17.64
CA MET A 1 18.93 0.06 -16.98
C MET A 1 18.51 1.51 -17.02
N SER A 2 18.32 2.16 -15.87
CA SER A 2 17.79 3.52 -15.78
C SER A 2 18.95 4.51 -15.67
N ASP A 3 18.85 5.60 -16.41
CA ASP A 3 19.79 6.71 -16.64
C ASP A 3 19.95 7.64 -15.40
N ARG A 4 20.07 7.07 -14.20
CA ARG A 4 20.02 7.80 -12.90
C ARG A 4 21.06 7.38 -11.87
N ASP A 5 22.11 6.68 -12.26
CA ASP A 5 23.22 6.44 -11.33
C ASP A 5 23.97 7.76 -11.12
N GLY A 6 23.75 8.41 -9.96
CA GLY A 6 24.58 9.53 -9.52
C GLY A 6 26.04 9.08 -9.36
N ASP A 7 26.96 10.04 -9.23
CA ASP A 7 28.40 9.78 -9.15
C ASP A 7 28.80 8.79 -8.03
N ARG A 8 27.95 8.65 -6.99
CA ARG A 8 28.16 7.76 -5.83
C ARG A 8 27.03 6.78 -5.58
N GLU A 9 26.15 6.59 -6.56
CA GLU A 9 24.91 5.82 -6.36
C GLU A 9 24.83 4.63 -7.31
N ILE A 10 24.22 3.57 -6.82
CA ILE A 10 23.71 2.46 -7.64
C ILE A 10 22.22 2.38 -7.41
N VAL A 11 21.43 2.54 -8.47
CA VAL A 11 19.96 2.56 -8.40
C VAL A 11 19.38 1.34 -9.08
N ILE A 12 18.57 0.56 -8.35
CA ILE A 12 17.83 -0.58 -8.87
C ILE A 12 16.34 -0.30 -8.73
N THR A 13 15.61 -0.41 -9.83
CA THR A 13 14.16 -0.25 -9.85
C THR A 13 13.47 -1.56 -10.19
N ARG A 14 12.40 -1.88 -9.45
CA ARG A 14 11.54 -3.06 -9.68
C ARG A 14 10.08 -2.69 -9.45
N GLU A 15 9.20 -3.35 -10.19
CA GLU A 15 7.75 -3.27 -9.97
C GLU A 15 7.29 -4.62 -9.44
N PHE A 16 6.43 -4.60 -8.41
CA PHE A 16 5.88 -5.80 -7.81
C PHE A 16 4.36 -5.81 -7.96
N ALA A 17 3.81 -6.98 -8.27
CA ALA A 17 2.37 -7.23 -8.27
C ALA A 17 1.86 -7.55 -6.84
N ALA A 18 2.14 -6.65 -5.90
CA ALA A 18 1.70 -6.73 -4.52
C ALA A 18 1.52 -5.33 -3.94
N SER A 19 0.76 -5.17 -2.86
CA SER A 19 0.61 -3.88 -2.18
C SER A 19 1.95 -3.37 -1.61
N ARG A 20 2.12 -2.03 -1.57
CA ARG A 20 3.29 -1.39 -0.94
C ARG A 20 3.53 -1.86 0.47
N GLN A 21 2.46 -2.09 1.26
CA GLN A 21 2.58 -2.60 2.62
C GLN A 21 3.23 -3.98 2.66
N ARG A 22 2.88 -4.89 1.74
CA ARG A 22 3.49 -6.22 1.69
C ARG A 22 4.95 -6.17 1.28
N VAL A 23 5.32 -5.30 0.34
CA VAL A 23 6.73 -5.10 -0.02
C VAL A 23 7.51 -4.52 1.15
N PHE A 24 6.95 -3.52 1.85
CA PHE A 24 7.57 -2.93 3.05
C PHE A 24 7.74 -3.96 4.17
N ASP A 25 6.70 -4.75 4.44
CA ASP A 25 6.73 -5.84 5.41
C ASP A 25 7.80 -6.87 5.04
N ALA A 26 7.94 -7.21 3.76
CA ALA A 26 8.97 -8.14 3.29
C ALA A 26 10.41 -7.65 3.54
N HIS A 27 10.62 -6.33 3.66
CA HIS A 27 11.92 -5.72 3.98
C HIS A 27 12.16 -5.51 5.48
N THR A 28 11.16 -5.70 6.33
CA THR A 28 11.23 -5.29 7.74
C THR A 28 10.86 -6.39 8.73
N LYS A 29 10.09 -7.40 8.30
CA LYS A 29 9.70 -8.54 9.13
C LYS A 29 10.70 -9.69 8.97
N PRO A 30 11.37 -10.14 10.05
CA PRO A 30 12.37 -11.21 9.98
C PRO A 30 11.88 -12.50 9.30
N ASP A 31 10.63 -12.89 9.53
CA ASP A 31 10.07 -14.13 8.97
C ASP A 31 9.84 -14.05 7.46
N LEU A 32 9.70 -12.84 6.90
CA LEU A 32 9.60 -12.62 5.46
C LEU A 32 10.98 -12.42 4.83
N LEU A 33 11.85 -11.61 5.45
CA LEU A 33 13.23 -11.40 5.01
C LEU A 33 13.98 -12.72 4.76
N ARG A 34 13.84 -13.69 5.67
CA ARG A 34 14.49 -15.01 5.56
C ARG A 34 14.11 -15.81 4.31
N ARG A 35 12.98 -15.52 3.68
CA ARG A 35 12.47 -16.28 2.54
C ARG A 35 13.10 -15.86 1.22
N TRP A 36 13.40 -14.57 1.08
CA TRP A 36 13.83 -14.00 -0.20
C TRP A 36 15.22 -13.35 -0.18
N PHE A 37 15.69 -12.84 0.97
CA PHE A 37 16.88 -11.99 1.01
C PHE A 37 18.16 -12.76 0.64
N GLY A 38 18.92 -12.17 -0.30
CA GLY A 38 20.16 -12.74 -0.84
C GLY A 38 20.01 -13.38 -2.23
N PRO A 39 21.13 -13.57 -2.94
CA PRO A 39 21.13 -14.15 -4.29
C PRO A 39 20.59 -15.59 -4.33
N HIS A 40 20.38 -16.13 -5.53
CA HIS A 40 19.96 -17.52 -5.67
C HIS A 40 21.00 -18.47 -5.06
N GLY A 41 20.53 -19.50 -4.36
CA GLY A 41 21.38 -20.46 -3.63
C GLY A 41 21.83 -20.00 -2.24
N TRP A 42 21.72 -18.70 -1.91
CA TRP A 42 22.09 -18.16 -0.61
C TRP A 42 20.93 -18.21 0.39
N ARG A 43 21.26 -18.37 1.68
CA ARG A 43 20.28 -18.43 2.77
C ARG A 43 20.61 -17.45 3.88
N LEU A 44 19.64 -16.63 4.26
CA LEU A 44 19.72 -15.75 5.42
C LEU A 44 19.53 -16.58 6.71
N VAL A 45 20.62 -16.85 7.42
CA VAL A 45 20.65 -17.71 8.62
C VAL A 45 20.55 -16.93 9.93
N VAL A 46 21.04 -15.69 9.95
CA VAL A 46 20.83 -14.74 11.06
C VAL A 46 20.05 -13.57 10.51
N CYS A 47 18.98 -13.19 11.19
CA CYS A 47 18.17 -12.03 10.85
C CYS A 47 17.65 -11.38 12.14
N GLU A 48 18.38 -10.37 12.61
CA GLU A 48 18.07 -9.57 13.78
C GLU A 48 17.64 -8.18 13.32
N VAL A 49 16.49 -7.73 13.82
CA VAL A 49 15.86 -6.47 13.41
C VAL A 49 15.26 -5.77 14.63
N ASP A 50 15.80 -4.60 14.98
CA ASP A 50 15.19 -3.64 15.91
C ASP A 50 14.59 -2.48 15.09
N LEU A 51 13.35 -2.66 14.59
CA LEU A 51 12.72 -1.76 13.62
C LEU A 51 12.21 -0.47 14.28
N ARG A 52 13.12 0.46 14.53
CA ARG A 52 12.84 1.83 14.97
C ARG A 52 14.00 2.74 14.54
N PRO A 53 13.80 4.07 14.38
CA PRO A 53 14.92 4.96 14.12
C PRO A 53 16.00 4.83 15.21
N GLY A 54 17.25 4.64 14.80
CA GLY A 54 18.40 4.34 15.65
C GLY A 54 18.51 2.89 16.14
N GLY A 55 17.54 2.02 15.82
CA GLY A 55 17.62 0.58 16.08
C GLY A 55 18.60 -0.11 15.14
N THR A 56 19.22 -1.20 15.59
CA THR A 56 20.22 -1.95 14.84
C THR A 56 19.62 -3.12 14.07
N TRP A 57 20.30 -3.55 13.01
CA TRP A 57 20.00 -4.77 12.29
C TRP A 57 21.27 -5.54 11.97
N HIS A 58 21.16 -6.86 11.89
CA HIS A 58 22.29 -7.75 11.64
C HIS A 58 21.85 -9.01 10.91
N TYR A 59 22.47 -9.23 9.74
CA TYR A 59 22.17 -10.29 8.79
C TYR A 59 23.42 -11.13 8.53
N VAL A 60 23.26 -12.45 8.48
CA VAL A 60 24.31 -13.37 8.04
C VAL A 60 23.73 -14.30 6.99
N LEU A 61 24.36 -14.34 5.82
CA LEU A 61 24.02 -15.24 4.73
C LEU A 61 25.07 -16.33 4.58
N HIS A 62 24.61 -17.54 4.26
CA HIS A 62 25.47 -18.65 3.84
C HIS A 62 25.26 -18.94 2.35
N GLY A 63 26.37 -19.07 1.63
CA GLY A 63 26.43 -19.45 0.21
C GLY A 63 26.39 -20.97 0.02
N PRO A 64 26.15 -21.42 -1.23
CA PRO A 64 26.05 -22.84 -1.57
C PRO A 64 27.37 -23.60 -1.39
N ASP A 65 28.52 -22.92 -1.50
CA ASP A 65 29.85 -23.53 -1.45
C ASP A 65 30.56 -23.27 -0.09
N GLY A 66 29.76 -22.94 0.94
CA GLY A 66 30.23 -22.71 2.30
C GLY A 66 30.69 -21.28 2.58
N GLU A 67 30.48 -20.35 1.65
CA GLU A 67 30.77 -18.94 1.84
C GLU A 67 29.86 -18.33 2.90
N ARG A 68 30.33 -17.24 3.51
CA ARG A 68 29.58 -16.48 4.51
C ARG A 68 29.71 -14.99 4.20
N MET A 69 28.60 -14.28 4.34
CA MET A 69 28.55 -12.82 4.23
C MET A 69 27.73 -12.24 5.38
N ALA A 70 28.33 -11.33 6.14
CA ALA A 70 27.71 -10.58 7.22
C ALA A 70 27.42 -9.14 6.78
N LEU A 71 26.24 -8.66 7.15
CA LEU A 71 25.79 -7.29 6.94
C LEU A 71 25.24 -6.78 8.26
N HIS A 72 25.52 -5.54 8.61
CA HIS A 72 24.96 -4.93 9.81
C HIS A 72 24.84 -3.42 9.64
N GLY A 73 23.97 -2.82 10.43
CA GLY A 73 23.78 -1.38 10.38
C GLY A 73 22.71 -0.86 11.32
N THR A 74 22.21 0.33 11.01
CA THR A 74 21.21 1.05 11.80
C THR A 74 20.10 1.57 10.90
N TYR A 75 18.87 1.57 11.41
CA TYR A 75 17.75 2.23 10.75
C TYR A 75 17.83 3.74 10.98
N LEU A 76 17.76 4.52 9.90
CA LEU A 76 17.85 5.98 9.93
C LEU A 76 16.46 6.63 9.82
N GLU A 77 15.61 6.10 8.93
CA GLU A 77 14.26 6.61 8.68
C GLU A 77 13.31 5.43 8.40
N ILE A 78 12.12 5.48 9.00
CA ILE A 78 11.07 4.48 8.84
C ILE A 78 9.74 5.22 8.64
N ASP A 79 9.19 5.18 7.43
CA ASP A 79 7.90 5.78 7.06
C ASP A 79 7.06 4.75 6.27
N PRO A 80 6.41 3.79 6.96
CA PRO A 80 5.65 2.74 6.29
C PRO A 80 4.42 3.30 5.53
N PRO A 81 4.05 2.71 4.38
CA PRO A 81 4.80 1.75 3.56
C PRO A 81 5.65 2.44 2.50
N ARG A 82 5.98 3.72 2.68
CA ARG A 82 6.50 4.62 1.64
C ARG A 82 8.03 4.57 1.54
N ARG A 83 8.73 4.53 2.68
CA ARG A 83 10.17 4.78 2.71
C ARG A 83 10.86 4.07 3.88
N LEU A 84 12.04 3.51 3.60
CA LEU A 84 12.93 2.89 4.56
C LEU A 84 14.37 3.31 4.25
N VAL A 85 15.07 3.88 5.22
CA VAL A 85 16.48 4.28 5.08
C VAL A 85 17.30 3.61 6.17
N MET A 86 18.40 2.98 5.79
CA MET A 86 19.30 2.28 6.70
C MET A 86 20.76 2.50 6.32
N ALA A 87 21.61 2.66 7.33
CA ALA A 87 23.05 2.50 7.15
C ALA A 87 23.38 1.02 7.02
N GLU A 88 24.38 0.69 6.21
CA GLU A 88 24.87 -0.67 5.99
C GLU A 88 26.40 -0.69 5.99
N ARG A 89 26.96 -1.66 6.70
CA ARG A 89 28.35 -2.09 6.62
C ARG A 89 28.42 -3.55 6.19
N ASN A 90 29.35 -3.84 5.28
CA ASN A 90 29.63 -5.18 4.80
C ASN A 90 31.14 -5.45 4.96
N PRO A 91 31.57 -5.99 6.11
CA PRO A 91 32.98 -6.29 6.34
C PRO A 91 33.55 -7.33 5.37
N ASP A 92 32.70 -8.18 4.78
CA ASP A 92 33.12 -9.23 3.84
C ASP A 92 33.26 -8.72 2.39
N CYS A 93 32.88 -7.47 2.12
CA CYS A 93 33.10 -6.81 0.84
C CYS A 93 34.37 -5.97 0.89
N HIS A 94 35.51 -6.51 0.42
CA HIS A 94 36.80 -5.82 0.45
C HIS A 94 36.78 -4.38 -0.08
N ALA A 95 35.99 -4.10 -1.12
CA ALA A 95 35.86 -2.77 -1.70
C ALA A 95 35.28 -1.71 -0.74
N ARG A 96 34.58 -2.13 0.32
CA ARG A 96 33.91 -1.23 1.28
C ARG A 96 33.92 -1.71 2.73
N ALA A 97 34.82 -2.62 3.10
CA ALA A 97 34.81 -3.26 4.42
C ALA A 97 34.86 -2.24 5.59
N ASP A 98 35.60 -1.14 5.40
CA ASP A 98 35.78 -0.07 6.38
C ASP A 98 34.76 1.09 6.24
N HIS A 99 33.86 0.99 5.26
CA HIS A 99 33.00 2.08 4.83
C HIS A 99 31.52 1.77 5.05
N GLU A 100 30.79 2.79 5.49
CA GLU A 100 29.34 2.73 5.63
C GLU A 100 28.69 3.28 4.37
N SER A 101 27.71 2.54 3.85
CA SER A 101 26.82 2.99 2.77
C SER A 101 25.43 3.26 3.32
N VAL A 102 24.67 4.13 2.65
CA VAL A 102 23.26 4.36 2.98
C VAL A 102 22.40 3.67 1.93
N ILE A 103 21.51 2.80 2.40
CA ILE A 103 20.50 2.14 1.58
C ILE A 103 19.18 2.87 1.77
N THR A 104 18.59 3.32 0.66
CA THR A 104 17.27 3.95 0.62
C THR A 104 16.34 3.10 -0.23
N ILE A 105 15.19 2.73 0.33
CA ILE A 105 14.11 2.02 -0.36
C ILE A 105 12.89 2.93 -0.39
N GLU A 106 12.38 3.22 -1.58
CA GLU A 106 11.20 4.04 -1.81
C GLU A 106 10.14 3.28 -2.60
N LEU A 107 8.88 3.36 -2.15
CA LEU A 107 7.73 2.70 -2.75
C LEU A 107 6.71 3.73 -3.24
N THR A 108 6.56 3.84 -4.56
CA THR A 108 5.69 4.82 -5.23
C THR A 108 4.71 4.15 -6.21
N GLY A 109 3.69 4.89 -6.64
CA GLY A 109 2.69 4.41 -7.61
C GLY A 109 1.97 3.12 -7.15
N HIS A 110 1.69 2.22 -8.10
CA HIS A 110 0.97 0.97 -7.86
C HIS A 110 1.78 -0.08 -7.06
N THR A 111 3.11 -0.02 -7.10
CA THR A 111 4.12 -0.59 -6.16
C THR A 111 5.46 -0.70 -6.89
N ARG A 112 6.02 0.46 -7.24
CA ARG A 112 7.37 0.58 -7.80
C ARG A 112 8.37 0.82 -6.68
N LEU A 113 9.28 -0.13 -6.49
CA LEU A 113 10.41 -0.05 -5.58
C LEU A 113 11.61 0.60 -6.28
N THR A 114 12.17 1.63 -5.65
CA THR A 114 13.47 2.20 -6.00
C THR A 114 14.43 1.93 -4.84
N HIS A 115 15.44 1.11 -5.08
CA HIS A 115 16.49 0.77 -4.14
C HIS A 115 17.77 1.51 -4.54
N THR A 116 18.19 2.45 -3.73
CA THR A 116 19.40 3.26 -3.95
C THR A 116 20.43 2.92 -2.89
N ALA A 117 21.60 2.45 -3.33
CA ALA A 117 22.78 2.33 -2.48
C ALA A 117 23.70 3.54 -2.73
N THR A 118 23.88 4.38 -1.71
CA THR A 118 24.76 5.55 -1.75
C THR A 118 26.06 5.25 -1.04
N PHE A 119 27.18 5.40 -1.75
CA PHE A 119 28.53 5.12 -1.26
C PHE A 119 29.27 6.41 -0.85
N PRO A 120 30.30 6.33 0.01
CA PRO A 120 31.08 7.50 0.39
C PRO A 120 31.78 8.19 -0.78
N THR A 121 32.34 7.40 -1.70
CA THR A 121 33.11 7.89 -2.86
C THR A 121 32.73 7.15 -4.16
N PRO A 122 32.99 7.75 -5.35
CA PRO A 122 32.77 7.10 -6.64
C PRO A 122 33.60 5.82 -6.84
N GLU A 123 34.82 5.77 -6.30
CA GLU A 123 35.71 4.61 -6.45
C GLU A 123 35.15 3.37 -5.74
N ILE A 124 34.54 3.55 -4.57
CA ILE A 124 33.84 2.47 -3.85
C ILE A 124 32.63 2.02 -4.65
N ARG A 125 31.87 2.97 -5.21
CA ARG A 125 30.72 2.67 -6.09
C ARG A 125 31.16 1.81 -7.27
N ASP A 126 32.22 2.21 -7.98
CA ASP A 126 32.73 1.51 -9.15
C ASP A 126 33.21 0.10 -8.78
N ALA A 127 33.96 -0.05 -7.69
CA ALA A 127 34.42 -1.36 -7.21
C ALA A 127 33.25 -2.29 -6.82
N VAL A 128 32.22 -1.76 -6.15
CA VAL A 128 31.01 -2.54 -5.82
C VAL A 128 30.23 -2.91 -7.09
N ARG A 129 30.21 -2.03 -8.10
CA ARG A 129 29.57 -2.29 -9.38
C ARG A 129 30.25 -3.44 -10.13
N GLU A 130 31.58 -3.48 -10.11
CA GLU A 130 32.38 -4.54 -10.72
C GLU A 130 32.32 -5.86 -9.96
N SER A 131 32.07 -5.83 -8.64
CA SER A 131 31.99 -7.03 -7.79
C SER A 131 30.80 -7.95 -8.09
N GLY A 132 29.83 -7.50 -8.89
CA GLY A 132 28.61 -8.26 -9.18
C GLY A 132 27.55 -8.20 -8.07
N MET A 133 27.75 -7.41 -7.01
CA MET A 133 26.76 -7.22 -5.94
C MET A 133 25.39 -6.75 -6.46
N ALA A 134 25.37 -5.86 -7.46
CA ALA A 134 24.12 -5.40 -8.07
C ALA A 134 23.33 -6.55 -8.74
N LEU A 135 24.03 -7.53 -9.32
CA LEU A 135 23.40 -8.74 -9.86
C LEU A 135 22.81 -9.59 -8.73
N GLY A 136 23.53 -9.75 -7.61
CA GLY A 136 23.06 -10.50 -6.45
C GLY A 136 21.81 -9.88 -5.80
N VAL A 137 21.76 -8.55 -5.70
CA VAL A 137 20.56 -7.83 -5.26
C VAL A 137 19.40 -8.04 -6.24
N GLY A 138 19.68 -8.00 -7.55
CA GLY A 138 18.69 -8.30 -8.59
C GLY A 138 18.07 -9.69 -8.43
N GLN A 139 18.88 -10.71 -8.21
CA GLN A 139 18.42 -12.09 -7.95
C GLN A 139 17.61 -12.20 -6.65
N GLY A 140 17.98 -11.45 -5.61
CA GLY A 140 17.18 -11.34 -4.39
C GLY A 140 15.78 -10.80 -4.68
N PHE A 141 15.66 -9.77 -5.52
CA PHE A 141 14.35 -9.25 -5.93
C PHE A 141 13.54 -10.23 -6.78
N ASP A 142 14.17 -11.07 -7.60
CA ASP A 142 13.46 -12.14 -8.32
C ASP A 142 12.84 -13.15 -7.34
N ARG A 143 13.54 -13.47 -6.24
CA ARG A 143 13.00 -14.29 -5.15
C ARG A 143 11.89 -13.58 -4.39
N LEU A 144 12.01 -12.28 -4.17
CA LEU A 144 10.97 -11.47 -3.53
C LEU A 144 9.69 -11.46 -4.37
N THR A 145 9.81 -11.32 -5.69
CA THR A 145 8.67 -11.45 -6.60
C THR A 145 7.97 -12.80 -6.40
N THR A 146 8.72 -13.90 -6.38
CA THR A 146 8.15 -15.24 -6.17
C THR A 146 7.43 -15.35 -4.81
N GLU A 147 8.04 -14.84 -3.73
CA GLU A 147 7.41 -14.84 -2.39
C GLU A 147 6.13 -14.02 -2.37
N LEU A 148 6.14 -12.86 -3.03
CA LEU A 148 4.97 -11.99 -3.11
C LEU A 148 3.87 -12.56 -4.01
N GLU A 149 4.21 -13.31 -5.06
CA GLU A 149 3.23 -13.98 -5.91
C GLU A 149 2.56 -15.18 -5.22
N GLN A 150 3.22 -15.84 -4.26
CA GLN A 150 2.61 -16.95 -3.51
C GLN A 150 1.39 -16.53 -2.70
N THR A 151 1.34 -15.28 -2.25
CA THR A 151 0.18 -14.72 -1.57
C THR A 151 -0.53 -13.79 -2.55
N MET A 152 -1.68 -14.20 -3.07
CA MET A 152 -2.47 -13.35 -3.97
C MET A 152 -3.07 -12.16 -3.21
N ASP A 153 -2.90 -10.96 -3.76
CA ASP A 153 -3.65 -9.78 -3.31
C ASP A 153 -5.02 -9.80 -3.99
N PHE A 154 -6.07 -9.89 -3.18
CA PHE A 154 -7.44 -9.70 -3.66
C PHE A 154 -7.83 -8.24 -3.42
N THR A 155 -7.92 -7.45 -4.48
CA THR A 155 -8.48 -6.10 -4.44
C THR A 155 -9.92 -6.12 -4.94
N ILE A 156 -10.79 -5.37 -4.26
CA ILE A 156 -12.14 -5.12 -4.76
C ILE A 156 -12.03 -3.97 -5.75
N GLU A 157 -12.28 -4.25 -7.03
CA GLU A 157 -12.22 -3.25 -8.08
C GLU A 157 -13.50 -2.41 -8.13
N MET A 158 -14.66 -3.06 -8.09
CA MET A 158 -15.94 -2.39 -8.30
C MET A 158 -17.08 -3.11 -7.59
N ILE A 159 -17.95 -2.34 -6.95
CA ILE A 159 -19.24 -2.81 -6.43
C ILE A 159 -20.39 -2.33 -7.34
N PRO A 160 -21.19 -3.25 -7.92
CA PRO A 160 -22.42 -2.88 -8.61
C PRO A 160 -23.48 -2.32 -7.66
N VAL A 161 -23.98 -1.12 -7.95
CA VAL A 161 -25.08 -0.47 -7.20
C VAL A 161 -26.36 -0.58 -8.02
N PRO A 162 -27.45 -1.18 -7.49
CA PRO A 162 -28.70 -1.29 -8.22
C PRO A 162 -29.47 0.04 -8.15
N VAL A 163 -29.81 0.59 -9.31
CA VAL A 163 -30.48 1.90 -9.43
C VAL A 163 -31.68 1.82 -10.36
N THR A 164 -32.74 2.58 -10.09
CA THR A 164 -33.88 2.70 -11.01
C THR A 164 -33.63 3.70 -12.14
N ASP A 165 -32.80 4.71 -11.90
CA ASP A 165 -32.51 5.79 -12.84
C ASP A 165 -31.01 6.17 -12.78
N VAL A 166 -30.32 6.05 -13.92
CA VAL A 166 -28.87 6.24 -14.02
C VAL A 166 -28.48 7.72 -13.84
N ASP A 167 -29.27 8.66 -14.37
CA ASP A 167 -28.94 10.08 -14.28
C ASP A 167 -29.18 10.61 -12.87
N ARG A 168 -30.27 10.19 -12.22
CA ARG A 168 -30.53 10.52 -10.81
C ARG A 168 -29.47 9.94 -9.88
N ALA A 169 -29.04 8.70 -10.12
CA ALA A 169 -27.95 8.11 -9.36
C ALA A 169 -26.64 8.86 -9.60
N LYS A 170 -26.32 9.21 -10.85
CA LYS A 170 -25.12 9.97 -11.20
C LYS A 170 -25.10 11.35 -10.52
N GLU A 171 -26.19 12.11 -10.55
CA GLU A 171 -26.29 13.39 -9.82
C GLU A 171 -26.01 13.18 -8.33
N PHE A 172 -26.60 12.15 -7.72
CA PHE A 172 -26.40 11.88 -6.30
C PHE A 172 -24.95 11.52 -5.97
N TYR A 173 -24.37 10.53 -6.65
CA TYR A 173 -23.02 10.05 -6.37
C TYR A 173 -21.93 11.04 -6.81
N ALA A 174 -22.08 11.68 -7.97
CA ALA A 174 -21.09 12.63 -8.48
C ALA A 174 -21.18 13.98 -7.79
N ASP A 175 -22.38 14.57 -7.69
CA ASP A 175 -22.52 15.96 -7.26
C ASP A 175 -22.72 16.07 -5.75
N ARG A 176 -23.58 15.22 -5.15
CA ARG A 176 -23.83 15.27 -3.70
C ARG A 176 -22.73 14.58 -2.91
N LEU A 177 -22.36 13.35 -3.27
CA LEU A 177 -21.26 12.64 -2.59
C LEU A 177 -19.87 13.10 -3.07
N GLY A 178 -19.77 13.76 -4.22
CA GLY A 178 -18.51 14.31 -4.71
C GLY A 178 -17.57 13.26 -5.33
N PHE A 179 -18.09 12.13 -5.81
CA PHE A 179 -17.26 11.09 -6.41
C PHE A 179 -16.95 11.45 -7.88
N PRO A 180 -15.69 11.54 -8.29
CA PRO A 180 -15.35 11.73 -9.70
C PRO A 180 -15.94 10.62 -10.58
N VAL A 181 -16.47 11.01 -11.74
CA VAL A 181 -16.93 10.06 -12.76
C VAL A 181 -15.73 9.60 -13.56
N ASP A 182 -15.41 8.31 -13.46
CA ASP A 182 -14.29 7.70 -14.18
C ASP A 182 -14.71 7.27 -15.59
N VAL A 183 -15.91 6.69 -15.69
CA VAL A 183 -16.50 6.20 -16.93
C VAL A 183 -17.98 6.57 -16.96
N ASP A 184 -18.45 7.10 -18.09
CA ASP A 184 -19.87 7.13 -18.45
C ASP A 184 -19.95 6.74 -19.92
N HIS A 185 -20.36 5.50 -20.17
CA HIS A 185 -20.40 4.92 -21.51
C HIS A 185 -21.80 4.45 -21.86
N GLU A 186 -22.28 4.86 -23.03
CA GLU A 186 -23.58 4.50 -23.57
C GLU A 186 -23.41 3.86 -24.95
N ALA A 187 -24.04 2.70 -25.13
CA ALA A 187 -24.02 1.92 -26.36
C ALA A 187 -25.41 1.28 -26.60
N GLY A 188 -26.24 1.94 -27.41
CA GLY A 188 -27.60 1.50 -27.67
C GLY A 188 -28.43 1.52 -26.38
N ASP A 189 -29.00 0.38 -25.99
CA ASP A 189 -29.78 0.25 -24.77
C ASP A 189 -28.94 0.07 -23.49
N PHE A 190 -27.63 -0.08 -23.62
CA PHE A 190 -26.72 -0.22 -22.50
C PHE A 190 -26.13 1.14 -22.10
N ARG A 191 -26.17 1.44 -20.80
CA ARG A 191 -25.41 2.54 -20.21
C ARG A 191 -24.76 2.06 -18.92
N PHE A 192 -23.50 2.42 -18.73
CA PHE A 192 -22.72 2.11 -17.54
C PHE A 192 -21.96 3.35 -17.08
N VAL A 193 -22.09 3.64 -15.78
CA VAL A 193 -21.40 4.72 -15.09
C VAL A 193 -20.57 4.11 -13.97
N GLN A 194 -19.30 4.49 -13.90
CA GLN A 194 -18.37 4.14 -12.83
C GLN A 194 -17.83 5.40 -12.17
N LEU A 195 -17.80 5.39 -10.84
CA LEU A 195 -17.25 6.49 -10.02
C LEU A 195 -16.39 5.92 -8.89
N THR A 196 -15.31 6.62 -8.55
CA THR A 196 -14.39 6.20 -7.48
C THR A 196 -14.45 7.20 -6.33
N PRO A 197 -14.87 6.78 -5.12
CA PRO A 197 -14.80 7.65 -3.95
C PRO A 197 -13.37 8.18 -3.74
N PRO A 198 -13.18 9.47 -3.43
CA PRO A 198 -11.85 10.04 -3.25
C PRO A 198 -11.00 9.23 -2.24
N GLY A 199 -9.83 8.76 -2.69
CA GLY A 199 -8.91 7.97 -1.88
C GLY A 199 -9.21 6.47 -1.79
N SER A 200 -10.31 6.00 -2.39
CA SER A 200 -10.64 4.57 -2.48
C SER A 200 -9.83 3.86 -3.57
N GLY A 201 -9.50 2.58 -3.35
CA GLY A 201 -9.02 1.66 -4.39
C GLY A 201 -10.13 0.86 -5.07
N CYS A 202 -11.38 1.06 -4.66
CA CYS A 202 -12.57 0.40 -5.19
C CYS A 202 -13.55 1.45 -5.71
N SER A 203 -14.11 1.22 -6.90
CA SER A 203 -15.17 2.02 -7.50
C SER A 203 -16.56 1.50 -7.16
N ILE A 204 -17.58 2.31 -7.45
CA ILE A 204 -18.97 1.88 -7.59
C ILE A 204 -19.36 1.96 -9.06
N GLY A 205 -20.21 1.04 -9.51
CA GLY A 205 -20.69 1.00 -10.88
C GLY A 205 -22.21 0.81 -10.93
N PHE A 206 -22.90 1.56 -11.78
CA PHE A 206 -24.34 1.41 -11.97
C PHE A 206 -24.75 1.67 -13.41
N GLY A 207 -25.90 1.13 -13.80
CA GLY A 207 -26.32 1.14 -15.20
C GLY A 207 -27.32 0.04 -15.52
N ARG A 208 -27.85 0.06 -16.74
CA ARG A 208 -28.84 -0.94 -17.17
C ARG A 208 -28.16 -2.31 -17.33
N GLY A 209 -28.62 -3.31 -16.58
CA GLY A 209 -28.08 -4.67 -16.64
C GLY A 209 -26.75 -4.88 -15.90
N VAL A 210 -26.32 -3.91 -15.08
CA VAL A 210 -25.05 -3.96 -14.34
C VAL A 210 -25.17 -4.79 -13.06
N SER A 211 -26.35 -4.80 -12.43
CA SER A 211 -26.63 -5.57 -11.22
C SER A 211 -27.90 -6.40 -11.38
N ALA A 212 -27.91 -7.60 -10.78
CA ALA A 212 -29.09 -8.44 -10.65
C ALA A 212 -29.91 -8.14 -9.38
N MET A 213 -29.36 -7.34 -8.46
CA MET A 213 -30.06 -6.88 -7.25
C MET A 213 -31.17 -5.89 -7.61
N LYS A 214 -32.25 -5.87 -6.84
CA LYS A 214 -33.26 -4.82 -6.99
C LYS A 214 -32.76 -3.52 -6.36
N PRO A 215 -33.14 -2.35 -6.91
CA PRO A 215 -32.85 -1.07 -6.28
C PRO A 215 -33.29 -1.05 -4.80
N GLY A 216 -32.38 -0.61 -3.93
CA GLY A 216 -32.57 -0.57 -2.48
C GLY A 216 -32.18 -1.85 -1.73
N GLU A 217 -31.83 -2.96 -2.42
CA GLU A 217 -31.39 -4.20 -1.76
C GLU A 217 -29.91 -4.17 -1.35
N LEU A 218 -29.09 -3.25 -1.87
CA LEU A 218 -27.71 -3.14 -1.45
C LEU A 218 -27.64 -2.50 -0.06
N LYS A 219 -27.33 -3.32 0.95
CA LYS A 219 -27.18 -2.91 2.35
C LYS A 219 -25.83 -3.38 2.87
N GLY A 220 -25.09 -2.49 3.53
CA GLY A 220 -23.86 -2.85 4.26
C GLY A 220 -22.55 -2.49 3.55
N ILE A 221 -22.56 -1.54 2.61
CA ILE A 221 -21.30 -0.94 2.15
C ILE A 221 -20.86 0.12 3.14
N GLN A 222 -19.59 0.05 3.52
CA GLN A 222 -19.00 0.92 4.51
C GLN A 222 -17.79 1.66 3.95
N PHE A 223 -17.80 2.98 4.09
CA PHE A 223 -16.68 3.86 3.82
C PHE A 223 -15.93 4.17 5.11
N VAL A 224 -14.64 4.46 4.96
CA VAL A 224 -13.79 4.86 6.07
C VAL A 224 -13.39 6.32 5.90
N VAL A 225 -13.55 7.10 6.98
CA VAL A 225 -13.21 8.52 7.03
C VAL A 225 -12.32 8.81 8.23
N GLU A 226 -11.54 9.89 8.17
CA GLU A 226 -10.68 10.30 9.29
C GLU A 226 -11.41 11.10 10.37
N ASP A 227 -12.55 11.71 10.01
CA ASP A 227 -13.38 12.52 10.88
C ASP A 227 -14.84 12.38 10.42
N VAL A 228 -15.62 11.58 11.15
CA VAL A 228 -17.00 11.25 10.75
C VAL A 228 -17.96 12.42 10.94
N GLN A 229 -17.68 13.30 11.91
CA GLN A 229 -18.48 14.49 12.16
C GLN A 229 -18.34 15.49 11.00
N LYS A 230 -17.09 15.76 10.58
CA LYS A 230 -16.82 16.62 9.43
C LYS A 230 -17.39 16.04 8.14
N ALA A 231 -17.21 14.74 7.91
CA ALA A 231 -17.79 14.07 6.74
C ALA A 231 -19.31 14.20 6.71
N ARG A 232 -19.98 14.03 7.85
CA ARG A 232 -21.43 14.24 7.97
C ARG A 232 -21.85 15.67 7.65
N GLU A 233 -21.15 16.66 8.20
CA GLU A 233 -21.46 18.07 7.94
C GLU A 233 -21.36 18.42 6.45
N GLU A 234 -20.36 17.85 5.76
CA GLU A 234 -20.20 17.99 4.32
C GLU A 234 -21.36 17.33 3.54
N LEU A 235 -21.74 16.10 3.91
CA LEU A 235 -22.87 15.39 3.29
C LEU A 235 -24.19 16.15 3.47
N VAL A 236 -24.51 16.55 4.69
CA VAL A 236 -25.74 17.31 5.01
C VAL A 236 -25.72 18.66 4.30
N GLY A 237 -24.57 19.35 4.26
CA GLY A 237 -24.39 20.61 3.54
C GLY A 237 -24.66 20.51 2.03
N ARG A 238 -24.49 19.31 1.45
CA ARG A 238 -24.80 18.99 0.05
C ARG A 238 -26.19 18.36 -0.14
N GLY A 239 -27.02 18.35 0.90
CA GLY A 239 -28.40 17.88 0.84
C GLY A 239 -28.56 16.36 0.84
N VAL A 240 -27.62 15.63 1.44
CA VAL A 240 -27.77 14.20 1.76
C VAL A 240 -28.43 14.06 3.13
N ASP A 241 -29.45 13.19 3.24
CA ASP A 241 -30.10 12.88 4.50
C ASP A 241 -29.27 11.86 5.29
N ALA A 242 -28.37 12.36 6.13
CA ALA A 242 -27.46 11.57 6.94
C ALA A 242 -27.83 11.60 8.42
N THR A 243 -27.79 10.44 9.06
CA THR A 243 -28.05 10.30 10.50
C THR A 243 -27.08 11.15 11.32
N PRO A 244 -27.42 11.54 12.56
CA PRO A 244 -26.42 11.94 13.57
C PRO A 244 -25.31 10.89 13.71
N VAL A 245 -24.17 11.30 14.27
CA VAL A 245 -23.11 10.35 14.63
C VAL A 245 -23.64 9.42 15.72
N TYR A 246 -23.39 8.12 15.57
CA TYR A 246 -23.75 7.08 16.51
C TYR A 246 -22.62 6.06 16.69
N HIS A 247 -22.74 5.23 17.72
CA HIS A 247 -21.84 4.12 17.99
C HIS A 247 -22.61 2.90 18.47
N PHE A 248 -21.91 1.77 18.69
CA PHE A 248 -22.52 0.58 19.26
C PHE A 248 -21.99 0.30 20.68
N GLU A 249 -22.91 0.12 21.62
CA GLU A 249 -22.65 -0.38 22.98
C GLU A 249 -23.52 -1.62 23.23
N GLU A 250 -22.90 -2.73 23.67
CA GLU A 250 -23.61 -3.99 23.91
C GLU A 250 -24.49 -4.46 22.72
N GLY A 251 -24.04 -4.17 21.49
CA GLY A 251 -24.75 -4.50 20.25
C GLY A 251 -25.95 -3.61 19.93
N LYS A 252 -26.15 -2.52 20.68
CA LYS A 252 -27.21 -1.53 20.44
C LYS A 252 -26.61 -0.23 19.92
N GLN A 253 -27.33 0.40 19.01
CA GLN A 253 -26.98 1.73 18.53
C GLN A 253 -27.26 2.77 19.63
N VAL A 254 -26.28 3.63 19.88
CA VAL A 254 -26.32 4.71 20.87
C VAL A 254 -25.89 6.01 20.19
N ASP A 255 -26.54 7.12 20.56
CA ASP A 255 -26.23 8.44 20.00
C ASP A 255 -24.85 8.94 20.45
N GLY A 256 -24.13 9.60 19.54
CA GLY A 256 -22.83 10.20 19.80
C GLY A 256 -21.64 9.37 19.32
N PRO A 257 -20.42 9.92 19.40
CA PRO A 257 -19.20 9.20 19.01
C PRO A 257 -18.88 8.11 20.03
N GLY A 258 -18.28 7.02 19.55
CA GLY A 258 -17.72 5.97 20.39
C GLY A 258 -16.19 5.98 20.40
N ASP A 259 -15.62 4.91 20.96
CA ASP A 259 -14.18 4.68 21.01
C ASP A 259 -13.56 4.41 19.62
N THR A 260 -12.28 4.03 19.62
CA THR A 260 -11.50 3.66 18.42
C THR A 260 -12.28 2.66 17.54
N TRP A 261 -12.49 3.01 16.27
CA TRP A 261 -13.29 2.25 15.28
C TRP A 261 -14.80 2.14 15.57
N ASN A 262 -15.34 2.89 16.53
CA ASN A 262 -16.73 2.78 16.96
C ASN A 262 -17.51 4.09 16.78
N SER A 263 -17.30 4.82 15.69
CA SER A 263 -18.09 6.03 15.38
C SER A 263 -18.58 5.96 13.94
N PHE A 264 -19.89 6.15 13.76
CA PHE A 264 -20.57 5.89 12.49
C PHE A 264 -21.58 6.97 12.12
N VAL A 265 -21.81 7.12 10.82
CA VAL A 265 -22.92 7.88 10.21
C VAL A 265 -23.47 7.04 9.07
N SER A 266 -24.79 7.05 8.87
CA SER A 266 -25.39 6.33 7.75
C SER A 266 -26.30 7.22 6.93
N PHE A 267 -26.49 6.87 5.66
CA PHE A 267 -27.44 7.49 4.75
C PHE A 267 -27.93 6.47 3.72
N ASP A 268 -29.06 6.77 3.08
CA ASP A 268 -29.56 6.02 1.94
C ASP A 268 -29.42 6.85 0.65
N ASP A 269 -29.16 6.18 -0.48
CA ASP A 269 -29.22 6.80 -1.79
C ASP A 269 -30.69 6.97 -2.28
N PRO A 270 -30.95 7.62 -3.44
CA PRO A 270 -32.30 7.83 -3.95
C PRO A 270 -33.09 6.55 -4.26
N ASP A 271 -32.41 5.41 -4.35
CA ASP A 271 -32.98 4.08 -4.59
C ASP A 271 -33.13 3.28 -3.29
N GLY A 272 -32.68 3.83 -2.16
CA GLY A 272 -32.72 3.20 -0.86
C GLY A 272 -31.53 2.27 -0.60
N ASN A 273 -30.44 2.32 -1.37
CA ASN A 273 -29.23 1.57 -1.05
C ASN A 273 -28.53 2.20 0.16
N HIS A 274 -28.09 1.39 1.12
CA HIS A 274 -27.64 1.86 2.42
C HIS A 274 -26.12 1.90 2.55
N TRP A 275 -25.63 3.05 3.00
CA TRP A 275 -24.21 3.36 3.16
C TRP A 275 -23.90 3.75 4.60
N VAL A 276 -22.74 3.30 5.08
CA VAL A 276 -22.22 3.62 6.42
C VAL A 276 -20.84 4.28 6.27
N LEU A 277 -20.62 5.40 6.94
CA LEU A 277 -19.30 5.97 7.17
C LEU A 277 -18.84 5.49 8.54
N GLN A 278 -17.59 5.03 8.65
CA GLN A 278 -16.93 4.69 9.90
C GLN A 278 -15.67 5.54 10.08
N GLU A 279 -15.49 6.09 11.26
CA GLU A 279 -14.26 6.77 11.63
C GLU A 279 -13.12 5.77 11.89
N ARG A 280 -11.99 5.95 11.20
CA ARG A 280 -10.74 5.24 11.52
C ARG A 280 -9.89 6.05 12.51
N PRO A 281 -9.01 5.39 13.27
CA PRO A 281 -8.00 6.07 14.07
C PRO A 281 -7.09 6.92 13.19
N LYS A 282 -6.69 8.09 13.70
CA LYS A 282 -5.68 8.94 13.06
C LYS A 282 -4.36 8.17 12.96
N GLN A 283 -3.79 8.11 11.76
CA GLN A 283 -2.44 7.58 11.59
C GLN A 283 -1.46 8.56 12.25
N SER A 284 -0.73 8.08 13.25
CA SER A 284 0.35 8.80 13.94
C SER A 284 1.58 8.95 13.05
#